data_AF-A0A3M2F122-F1
#
_entry.id   AF-A0A3M2F122-F1
#
_cell.length_a   1.000
_cell.length_b   1.000
_cell.length_c   1.000
_cell.angle_alpha   90.00
_cell.angle_beta   90.00
_cell.angle_gamma   90.00
#
_symmetry.space_group_name_H-M   'P 1'
#
loop_
_entity.id
_entity.type
_entity.pdbx_description
1 polymer ?
#
loop_
_entity_poly.entity_id
_entity_poly.type
_entity_poly.pdbx_seq_one_letter_code
_entity_poly.pdbx_strand_id
1 'polypeptide(L)'
;MGGARCRRKKRGSSNCRGRLPRLDGTDEPYGTGGDSCVRGPRRRKRFGNRSSCGGFRPSRRDTLRSDRRVANCGGWSGRGPSIGCRLRAMPPPCLSHRPSVYEKNLGGARHAGDRENSFRCGRFGNSLRREERGMRILIVRIGAMGDAIHTLPLVNDLRDRLPKAEISWLAGPAVRRFLSGHPAVDRWVPAPRKAGEVMRFLSEERKRYDVAIDAQGLIKSALLARAASSRVIGRASGFVREAPAAWVYTEPIRPRLPHIIEQNRELALPLTGPFPFEETRYDVPIDPPPEWDLLEERPVLLNIGGGWWTKLWPPEMFAALAKRLREELDLPVGVVWGPGEETLAEKTARMASIPIAPRTSFRELGGMFRKARLVVSGETGPLHLAVALGIPTVALIGPTSAERNGPLGSGHEVVEPEAIPCRPCYARRCIDFRCMNAISVDKVFEAVNRIVWRQDHG
;
A
#
# COMPACT_ATOMS: atom_id res chain seq x y z
N MET A 1 -33.02 -54.96 36.97
CA MET A 1 -31.94 -54.05 36.52
C MET A 1 -31.33 -54.63 35.24
N GLY A 2 -31.19 -53.83 34.18
CA GLY A 2 -30.86 -54.33 32.84
C GLY A 2 -29.40 -54.80 32.72
N GLY A 3 -29.19 -56.01 32.17
CA GLY A 3 -27.87 -56.60 31.96
C GLY A 3 -27.78 -57.32 30.61
N ALA A 4 -26.59 -57.27 29.99
CA ALA A 4 -26.37 -57.71 28.61
C ALA A 4 -26.33 -59.24 28.42
N ARG A 5 -26.78 -59.72 27.24
CA ARG A 5 -26.41 -61.00 26.58
C ARG A 5 -26.48 -60.77 25.06
N CYS A 6 -25.40 -60.81 24.27
CA CYS A 6 -24.49 -61.92 23.96
C CYS A 6 -25.11 -63.04 23.10
N ARG A 7 -24.76 -63.08 21.79
CA ARG A 7 -24.76 -64.33 20.98
C ARG A 7 -23.45 -64.47 20.18
N ARG A 8 -22.68 -65.49 20.57
CA ARG A 8 -21.61 -66.20 19.85
C ARG A 8 -22.26 -67.13 18.77
N LYS A 9 -21.60 -67.77 17.78
CA LYS A 9 -20.23 -67.78 17.17
C LYS A 9 -20.21 -68.94 16.12
N LYS A 10 -19.15 -69.05 15.30
CA LYS A 10 -18.74 -70.21 14.43
C LYS A 10 -19.30 -70.19 12.99
N ARG A 11 -18.59 -70.65 11.94
CA ARG A 11 -17.22 -71.25 11.82
C ARG A 11 -16.68 -71.11 10.38
N GLY A 12 -15.35 -71.13 10.19
CA GLY A 12 -14.71 -71.22 8.87
C GLY A 12 -13.19 -70.95 8.90
N SER A 13 -12.38 -71.98 9.14
CA SER A 13 -10.90 -71.97 8.94
C SER A 13 -10.60 -72.49 7.51
N SER A 14 -9.46 -72.28 6.84
CA SER A 14 -8.04 -72.15 7.25
C SER A 14 -7.22 -71.47 6.10
N ASN A 15 -5.88 -71.31 6.03
CA ASN A 15 -4.73 -71.68 6.87
C ASN A 15 -3.45 -70.84 6.55
N CYS A 16 -2.45 -70.87 7.45
CA CYS A 16 -0.96 -70.89 7.31
C CYS A 16 -0.22 -70.24 6.09
N ARG A 17 0.98 -69.58 6.18
CA ARG A 17 2.10 -69.48 7.19
C ARG A 17 2.72 -68.04 7.12
N GLY A 18 3.13 -67.37 8.21
CA GLY A 18 4.49 -67.35 8.83
C GLY A 18 5.46 -66.34 8.15
N ARG A 19 6.25 -65.46 8.80
CA ARG A 19 6.75 -65.28 10.20
C ARG A 19 6.98 -63.78 10.57
N LEU A 20 7.08 -63.50 11.88
CA LEU A 20 7.77 -62.38 12.57
C LEU A 20 8.86 -63.02 13.52
N PRO A 21 9.73 -62.34 14.34
CA PRO A 21 9.58 -61.00 14.96
C PRO A 21 10.88 -60.18 15.35
N ARG A 22 10.69 -59.09 16.14
CA ARG A 22 11.63 -58.29 17.01
C ARG A 22 12.72 -57.42 16.30
N LEU A 23 13.07 -56.20 16.72
CA LEU A 23 13.16 -55.40 17.99
C LEU A 23 14.48 -55.54 18.80
N ASP A 24 14.88 -54.38 19.36
CA ASP A 24 16.07 -54.00 20.20
C ASP A 24 17.18 -53.25 19.42
N GLY A 25 17.87 -52.22 19.95
CA GLY A 25 17.73 -51.45 21.21
C GLY A 25 18.76 -50.28 21.34
N THR A 26 18.39 -49.26 22.13
CA THR A 26 19.21 -48.44 23.09
C THR A 26 20.42 -47.59 22.59
N ASP A 27 21.00 -46.58 23.29
CA ASP A 27 20.97 -46.07 24.70
C ASP A 27 21.26 -44.54 24.81
N GLU A 28 20.96 -43.91 25.98
CA GLU A 28 21.55 -42.62 26.45
C GLU A 28 22.92 -42.83 27.15
N PRO A 29 23.61 -41.80 27.72
CA PRO A 29 23.42 -41.57 29.17
C PRO A 29 23.65 -40.12 29.71
N TYR A 30 23.14 -39.89 30.93
CA TYR A 30 23.53 -38.81 31.85
C TYR A 30 24.73 -39.22 32.74
N GLY A 31 25.51 -38.25 33.27
CA GLY A 31 26.50 -38.51 34.33
C GLY A 31 27.26 -37.28 34.83
N THR A 32 27.33 -37.07 36.15
CA THR A 32 27.95 -35.91 36.83
C THR A 32 29.18 -36.27 37.66
N GLY A 33 30.15 -35.36 37.76
CA GLY A 33 31.08 -35.26 38.90
C GLY A 33 32.55 -35.60 38.62
N GLY A 34 33.48 -34.81 39.19
CA GLY A 34 34.93 -35.11 39.18
C GLY A 34 35.83 -33.87 39.25
N ASP A 35 36.25 -33.47 40.45
CA ASP A 35 37.27 -32.45 40.67
C ASP A 35 38.65 -32.84 40.12
N SER A 36 39.44 -31.86 39.67
CA SER A 36 40.86 -31.77 40.04
C SER A 36 41.51 -30.43 39.68
N CYS A 37 42.03 -29.73 40.68
CA CYS A 37 42.99 -28.64 40.47
C CYS A 37 44.43 -29.18 40.51
N VAL A 38 45.25 -28.94 39.48
CA VAL A 38 46.73 -28.86 39.64
C VAL A 38 47.30 -27.70 38.82
N ARG A 39 48.34 -27.06 39.37
CA ARG A 39 49.00 -25.83 38.91
C ARG A 39 50.00 -26.11 37.77
N GLY A 40 50.31 -25.10 36.95
CA GLY A 40 51.37 -25.17 35.92
C GLY A 40 52.80 -25.22 36.50
N PRO A 41 53.87 -25.13 35.66
CA PRO A 41 54.59 -23.85 35.63
C PRO A 41 55.41 -23.46 34.36
N ARG A 42 55.59 -22.14 34.19
CA ARG A 42 56.83 -21.39 33.81
C ARG A 42 57.57 -21.61 32.45
N ARG A 43 57.66 -20.47 31.73
CA ARG A 43 58.90 -19.85 31.14
C ARG A 43 59.55 -20.58 29.94
N ARG A 44 60.31 -19.94 29.02
CA ARG A 44 60.85 -18.58 28.79
C ARG A 44 61.09 -18.45 27.25
N LYS A 45 61.12 -17.28 26.62
CA LYS A 45 62.28 -16.37 26.58
C LYS A 45 61.84 -14.93 26.24
N ARG A 46 62.55 -13.96 26.81
CA ARG A 46 62.51 -12.52 26.47
C ARG A 46 63.70 -12.18 25.57
N PHE A 47 63.57 -11.14 24.75
CA PHE A 47 64.44 -9.95 24.64
C PHE A 47 63.68 -8.95 23.72
N GLY A 48 63.59 -7.64 23.93
CA GLY A 48 63.86 -6.84 25.12
C GLY A 48 63.95 -5.34 24.81
N ASN A 49 63.12 -4.50 25.46
CA ASN A 49 63.39 -3.13 25.92
C ASN A 49 63.74 -2.02 24.88
N ARG A 50 63.38 -0.73 25.04
CA ARG A 50 63.03 0.13 26.21
C ARG A 50 62.22 1.36 25.68
N SER A 51 61.09 1.77 26.28
CA SER A 51 60.91 2.88 27.27
C SER A 51 61.14 4.32 26.73
N SER A 52 60.38 5.39 27.02
CA SER A 52 59.17 5.56 27.87
C SER A 52 58.68 7.04 27.96
N CYS A 53 57.46 7.25 28.50
CA CYS A 53 56.96 8.40 29.30
C CYS A 53 56.34 9.67 28.67
N GLY A 54 55.22 10.11 29.28
CA GLY A 54 54.63 11.46 29.24
C GLY A 54 53.63 11.74 28.10
N GLY A 55 52.50 12.44 28.28
CA GLY A 55 51.87 12.97 29.51
C GLY A 55 50.88 14.11 29.22
N PHE A 56 49.63 14.01 29.72
CA PHE A 56 48.64 15.08 30.02
C PHE A 56 48.19 16.13 28.97
N ARG A 57 46.87 16.05 28.66
CA ARG A 57 45.81 17.11 28.51
C ARG A 57 45.99 18.34 27.58
N PRO A 58 44.86 18.87 27.04
CA PRO A 58 44.88 19.98 26.08
C PRO A 58 44.95 21.36 26.73
N SER A 59 45.61 22.31 26.08
CA SER A 59 45.66 23.72 26.47
C SER A 59 44.71 24.57 25.62
N ARG A 60 43.87 25.37 26.29
CA ARG A 60 43.34 26.62 25.72
C ARG A 60 44.46 27.66 25.73
N ARG A 61 44.48 28.57 24.75
CA ARG A 61 44.87 29.97 24.94
C ARG A 61 44.02 30.88 24.08
N ASP A 62 43.38 31.85 24.73
CA ASP A 62 42.79 33.01 24.10
C ASP A 62 43.88 34.05 23.79
N THR A 63 43.73 34.78 22.69
CA THR A 63 44.21 36.17 22.60
C THR A 63 43.18 37.02 21.85
N LEU A 64 42.91 38.21 22.41
CA LEU A 64 41.92 39.15 21.92
C LEU A 64 42.33 39.83 20.61
N ARG A 65 41.37 40.10 19.73
CA ARG A 65 41.32 41.41 19.06
C ARG A 65 39.90 41.85 18.73
N SER A 66 39.69 43.14 18.88
CA SER A 66 38.47 43.89 18.59
C SER A 66 38.13 43.90 17.09
N ASP A 67 36.84 43.89 16.75
CA ASP A 67 36.25 45.17 16.30
C ASP A 67 34.72 45.24 16.39
N ARG A 68 34.21 46.48 16.47
CA ARG A 68 32.78 46.79 16.48
C ARG A 68 32.28 47.01 15.04
N ARG A 69 31.08 46.49 14.73
CA ARG A 69 30.03 47.36 14.12
C ARG A 69 28.62 46.75 14.15
N VAL A 70 27.70 47.56 14.68
CA VAL A 70 26.25 47.44 14.54
C VAL A 70 25.81 48.46 13.48
N ALA A 71 24.96 48.05 12.55
CA ALA A 71 24.09 48.89 11.72
C ALA A 71 23.03 47.93 11.14
N ASN A 72 21.76 47.90 11.57
CA ASN A 72 20.75 48.94 11.81
C ASN A 72 20.10 49.46 10.52
N CYS A 73 18.80 49.76 10.63
CA CYS A 73 17.85 49.89 9.53
C CYS A 73 18.02 51.17 8.71
N GLY A 74 17.52 51.14 7.47
CA GLY A 74 17.35 52.33 6.63
C GLY A 74 16.52 52.00 5.38
N GLY A 75 15.21 52.21 5.43
CA GLY A 75 14.43 52.35 4.21
C GLY A 75 14.52 53.79 3.69
N TRP A 76 14.22 54.03 2.41
CA TRP A 76 13.63 55.29 1.95
C TRP A 76 12.97 55.14 0.57
N SER A 77 12.09 56.09 0.26
CA SER A 77 11.14 56.13 -0.85
C SER A 77 11.73 56.54 -2.20
N GLY A 78 11.04 56.20 -3.31
CA GLY A 78 10.80 57.21 -4.35
C GLY A 78 10.69 56.77 -5.83
N ARG A 79 9.46 56.86 -6.36
CA ARG A 79 9.07 57.20 -7.76
C ARG A 79 9.40 56.20 -8.90
N GLY A 80 8.42 56.00 -9.79
CA GLY A 80 8.54 55.23 -11.04
C GLY A 80 8.98 56.08 -12.25
N PRO A 81 8.91 55.52 -13.47
CA PRO A 81 7.81 55.94 -14.34
C PRO A 81 7.10 54.79 -15.10
N SER A 82 5.98 55.13 -15.74
CA SER A 82 5.03 54.23 -16.41
C SER A 82 5.23 54.06 -17.92
N ILE A 83 5.32 52.81 -18.39
CA ILE A 83 5.13 52.35 -19.79
C ILE A 83 4.58 50.90 -19.68
N GLY A 84 3.61 50.38 -20.44
CA GLY A 84 2.71 50.91 -21.47
C GLY A 84 1.90 49.73 -22.04
N CYS A 85 0.57 49.86 -22.16
CA CYS A 85 -0.32 48.72 -22.49
C CYS A 85 -0.13 48.16 -23.91
N ARG A 86 -0.12 46.82 -24.04
CA ARG A 86 -0.68 46.09 -25.20
C ARG A 86 -1.32 44.77 -24.78
N LEU A 87 -2.61 44.83 -24.43
CA LEU A 87 -3.48 43.65 -24.40
C LEU A 87 -3.70 43.16 -25.85
N ARG A 88 -3.54 41.86 -26.11
CA ARG A 88 -4.05 41.23 -27.35
C ARG A 88 -5.39 40.59 -27.04
N ALA A 89 -6.43 40.98 -27.79
CA ALA A 89 -7.76 40.42 -27.67
C ALA A 89 -7.81 38.96 -28.17
N MET A 90 -8.60 38.12 -27.50
CA MET A 90 -9.03 36.83 -28.00
C MET A 90 -10.31 37.01 -28.86
N PRO A 91 -10.48 36.28 -29.97
CA PRO A 91 -11.75 36.25 -30.70
C PRO A 91 -12.82 35.43 -29.94
N PRO A 92 -14.12 35.76 -30.11
CA PRO A 92 -15.20 35.11 -29.38
C PRO A 92 -15.54 33.70 -29.92
N PRO A 93 -16.21 32.85 -29.12
CA PRO A 93 -16.61 31.51 -29.54
C PRO A 93 -17.75 31.53 -30.56
N CYS A 94 -17.65 30.71 -31.61
CA CYS A 94 -18.72 30.53 -32.58
C CYS A 94 -19.92 29.79 -31.97
N LEU A 95 -21.11 30.34 -32.20
CA LEU A 95 -22.37 29.79 -31.71
C LEU A 95 -22.78 28.50 -32.43
N SER A 96 -23.58 27.71 -31.71
CA SER A 96 -24.16 26.45 -32.15
C SER A 96 -25.00 26.54 -33.43
N HIS A 97 -24.85 25.56 -34.33
CA HIS A 97 -25.88 25.21 -35.29
C HIS A 97 -26.58 23.90 -34.88
N ARG A 98 -27.88 23.99 -34.61
CA ARG A 98 -28.81 22.86 -34.61
C ARG A 98 -29.20 22.58 -36.07
N PRO A 99 -29.26 21.32 -36.54
CA PRO A 99 -30.03 20.99 -37.72
C PRO A 99 -31.52 20.97 -37.36
N SER A 100 -32.35 21.75 -38.05
CA SER A 100 -33.80 21.55 -38.03
C SER A 100 -34.19 20.40 -38.95
N VAL A 101 -35.07 19.53 -38.48
CA VAL A 101 -35.70 18.51 -39.31
C VAL A 101 -36.68 19.20 -40.26
N TYR A 102 -36.54 18.96 -41.56
CA TYR A 102 -37.59 19.21 -42.55
C TYR A 102 -37.53 18.13 -43.63
N GLU A 103 -38.47 17.19 -43.56
CA GLU A 103 -38.76 16.28 -44.67
C GLU A 103 -39.58 17.03 -45.72
N LYS A 104 -39.24 16.88 -47.00
CA LYS A 104 -40.21 16.98 -48.10
C LYS A 104 -39.75 16.18 -49.32
N ASN A 105 -40.75 15.67 -50.02
CA ASN A 105 -40.64 14.53 -50.92
C ASN A 105 -40.45 14.91 -52.40
N LEU A 106 -39.79 14.00 -53.13
CA LEU A 106 -39.96 13.65 -54.55
C LEU A 106 -39.65 14.71 -55.64
N GLY A 107 -38.77 14.32 -56.56
CA GLY A 107 -38.53 14.97 -57.85
C GLY A 107 -37.37 14.30 -58.58
N GLY A 108 -37.65 13.37 -59.49
CA GLY A 108 -36.61 12.56 -60.16
C GLY A 108 -36.07 13.18 -61.45
N ALA A 109 -34.77 12.98 -61.71
CA ALA A 109 -34.17 13.13 -63.03
C ALA A 109 -32.98 12.16 -63.19
N ARG A 110 -32.77 11.63 -64.40
CA ARG A 110 -31.62 10.78 -64.76
C ARG A 110 -30.64 11.58 -65.60
N HIS A 111 -29.34 11.53 -65.27
CA HIS A 111 -28.21 11.20 -66.18
C HIS A 111 -26.87 11.78 -65.73
N ALA A 112 -25.81 11.30 -66.42
CA ALA A 112 -24.40 11.65 -66.31
C ALA A 112 -23.73 11.19 -65.01
N GLY A 113 -22.64 10.43 -65.17
CA GLY A 113 -21.82 9.98 -64.06
C GLY A 113 -20.54 10.78 -63.99
N ASP A 114 -20.04 11.00 -62.77
CA ASP A 114 -18.72 11.53 -62.52
C ASP A 114 -17.86 10.54 -61.73
N ARG A 115 -16.58 10.48 -62.11
CA ARG A 115 -15.56 9.69 -61.41
C ARG A 115 -15.02 10.50 -60.24
N GLU A 116 -15.64 10.42 -59.07
CA GLU A 116 -15.08 11.06 -57.89
C GLU A 116 -14.24 10.12 -57.02
N ASN A 117 -13.10 10.66 -56.59
CA ASN A 117 -12.07 9.99 -55.81
C ASN A 117 -12.63 9.33 -54.54
N SER A 118 -12.29 8.06 -54.34
CA SER A 118 -12.44 7.39 -53.05
C SER A 118 -11.47 7.98 -52.02
N PHE A 119 -11.81 9.12 -51.43
CA PHE A 119 -11.15 9.60 -50.21
C PHE A 119 -11.36 8.57 -49.10
N ARG A 120 -10.31 7.80 -48.78
CA ARG A 120 -10.34 6.81 -47.70
C ARG A 120 -10.60 7.48 -46.35
N CYS A 121 -11.86 7.49 -45.94
CA CYS A 121 -12.30 7.91 -44.60
C CYS A 121 -11.88 6.88 -43.52
N GLY A 122 -10.57 6.70 -43.36
CA GLY A 122 -9.97 5.66 -42.50
C GLY A 122 -10.00 5.94 -41.00
N ARG A 123 -10.43 7.14 -40.56
CA ARG A 123 -10.48 7.51 -39.13
C ARG A 123 -11.85 7.31 -38.47
N PHE A 124 -12.95 7.60 -39.16
CA PHE A 124 -14.30 7.45 -38.57
C PHE A 124 -14.74 5.97 -38.44
N GLY A 125 -14.31 5.10 -39.37
CA GLY A 125 -14.63 3.67 -39.33
C GLY A 125 -14.01 2.87 -38.16
N ASN A 126 -13.20 3.50 -37.30
CA ASN A 126 -12.62 2.91 -36.09
C ASN A 126 -13.22 3.47 -34.79
N SER A 127 -13.87 4.64 -34.79
CA SER A 127 -14.61 5.12 -33.61
C SER A 127 -15.94 4.39 -33.48
N LEU A 128 -16.72 4.31 -34.57
CA LEU A 128 -18.02 3.63 -34.61
C LEU A 128 -17.92 2.15 -34.19
N ARG A 129 -16.92 1.41 -34.70
CA ARG A 129 -16.65 0.02 -34.30
C ARG A 129 -16.14 -0.16 -32.86
N ARG A 130 -15.68 0.91 -32.20
CA ARG A 130 -15.33 0.94 -30.76
C ARG A 130 -16.52 1.32 -29.87
N GLU A 131 -17.50 2.03 -30.39
CA GLU A 131 -18.75 2.34 -29.67
C GLU A 131 -19.66 1.10 -29.57
N GLU A 132 -19.63 0.22 -30.59
CA GLU A 132 -20.27 -1.10 -30.56
C GLU A 132 -19.51 -2.11 -29.68
N ARG A 133 -18.17 -2.10 -29.72
CA ARG A 133 -17.30 -3.01 -28.97
C ARG A 133 -16.54 -2.27 -27.88
N GLY A 134 -17.11 -2.29 -26.67
CA GLY A 134 -16.59 -1.62 -25.48
C GLY A 134 -15.07 -1.75 -25.29
N MET A 135 -14.44 -0.64 -24.90
CA MET A 135 -12.97 -0.53 -24.78
C MET A 135 -12.41 -1.53 -23.77
N ARG A 136 -11.38 -2.29 -24.14
CA ARG A 136 -10.69 -3.21 -23.21
C ARG A 136 -9.51 -2.53 -22.53
N ILE A 137 -9.60 -2.33 -21.22
CA ILE A 137 -8.63 -1.64 -20.37
C ILE A 137 -7.92 -2.66 -19.48
N LEU A 138 -6.58 -2.63 -19.43
CA LEU A 138 -5.80 -3.41 -18.47
C LEU A 138 -5.20 -2.52 -17.38
N ILE A 139 -5.67 -2.66 -16.15
CA ILE A 139 -5.04 -2.07 -14.96
C ILE A 139 -3.86 -2.94 -14.54
N VAL A 140 -2.66 -2.36 -14.44
CA VAL A 140 -1.46 -3.07 -13.99
C VAL A 140 -1.07 -2.61 -12.58
N ARG A 141 -1.43 -3.45 -11.60
CA ARG A 141 -1.12 -3.28 -10.18
C ARG A 141 -0.93 -4.66 -9.55
N ILE A 142 0.33 -5.09 -9.49
CA ILE A 142 0.71 -6.44 -9.04
C ILE A 142 0.72 -6.53 -7.50
N GLY A 143 1.08 -5.45 -6.81
CA GLY A 143 1.14 -5.33 -5.35
C GLY A 143 1.91 -4.08 -4.90
N ALA A 144 2.03 -3.75 -3.62
CA ALA A 144 1.52 -4.49 -2.46
C ALA A 144 0.01 -4.27 -2.23
N MET A 145 -0.53 -4.80 -1.12
CA MET A 145 -1.95 -4.69 -0.76
C MET A 145 -2.39 -3.24 -0.58
N GLY A 146 -1.61 -2.43 0.15
CA GLY A 146 -1.87 -0.98 0.31
C GLY A 146 -1.85 -0.23 -1.02
N ASP A 147 -0.83 -0.46 -1.85
CA ASP A 147 -0.75 0.11 -3.21
C ASP A 147 -1.96 -0.27 -4.08
N ALA A 148 -2.52 -1.47 -3.87
CA ALA A 148 -3.70 -1.94 -4.59
C ALA A 148 -4.98 -1.23 -4.13
N ILE A 149 -5.15 -1.02 -2.81
CA ILE A 149 -6.24 -0.20 -2.25
C ILE A 149 -6.17 1.23 -2.80
N HIS A 150 -4.99 1.84 -2.84
CA HIS A 150 -4.78 3.16 -3.44
C HIS A 150 -5.09 3.22 -4.95
N THR A 151 -5.22 2.08 -5.62
CA THR A 151 -5.57 1.98 -7.04
C THR A 151 -7.08 1.83 -7.26
N LEU A 152 -7.87 1.46 -6.23
CA LEU A 152 -9.32 1.23 -6.37
C LEU A 152 -10.09 2.48 -6.86
N PRO A 153 -9.82 3.71 -6.38
CA PRO A 153 -10.53 4.90 -6.86
C PRO A 153 -10.35 5.18 -8.35
N LEU A 154 -9.15 4.93 -8.91
CA LEU A 154 -8.89 4.98 -10.36
C LEU A 154 -9.80 3.98 -11.11
N VAL A 155 -10.00 2.78 -10.57
CA VAL A 155 -10.80 1.74 -11.24
C VAL A 155 -12.29 2.05 -11.15
N ASN A 156 -12.76 2.64 -10.05
CA ASN A 156 -14.13 3.12 -9.89
C ASN A 156 -14.42 4.32 -10.81
N ASP A 157 -13.53 5.31 -10.86
CA ASP A 157 -13.62 6.44 -11.81
C ASP A 157 -13.77 5.95 -13.26
N LEU A 158 -12.99 4.94 -13.65
CA LEU A 158 -13.06 4.34 -14.98
C LEU A 158 -14.38 3.60 -15.23
N ARG A 159 -14.92 2.87 -14.24
CA ARG A 159 -16.23 2.20 -14.38
C ARG A 159 -17.36 3.21 -14.50
N ASP A 160 -17.37 4.23 -13.65
CA ASP A 160 -18.43 5.25 -13.62
C ASP A 160 -18.44 6.08 -14.93
N ARG A 161 -17.26 6.40 -15.49
CA ARG A 161 -17.12 7.21 -16.71
C ARG A 161 -17.16 6.40 -18.01
N LEU A 162 -16.78 5.13 -17.98
CA LEU A 162 -16.75 4.22 -19.14
C LEU A 162 -17.52 2.93 -18.83
N PRO A 163 -18.85 2.99 -18.57
CA PRO A 163 -19.61 1.85 -18.07
C PRO A 163 -19.60 0.62 -19.00
N LYS A 164 -19.44 0.83 -20.31
CA LYS A 164 -19.31 -0.22 -21.34
C LYS A 164 -17.89 -0.82 -21.48
N ALA A 165 -16.89 -0.33 -20.76
CA ALA A 165 -15.52 -0.84 -20.87
C ALA A 165 -15.38 -2.22 -20.20
N GLU A 166 -14.54 -3.09 -20.76
CA GLU A 166 -14.08 -4.32 -20.11
C GLU A 166 -12.79 -3.98 -19.36
N ILE A 167 -12.86 -3.94 -18.02
CA ILE A 167 -11.76 -3.59 -17.13
C ILE A 167 -11.15 -4.88 -16.57
N SER A 168 -9.97 -5.23 -17.08
CA SER A 168 -9.15 -6.31 -16.56
C SER A 168 -8.08 -5.79 -15.59
N TRP A 169 -7.67 -6.59 -14.60
CA TRP A 169 -6.61 -6.24 -13.64
C TRP A 169 -5.50 -7.30 -13.60
N LEU A 170 -4.27 -6.90 -13.92
CA LEU A 170 -3.05 -7.71 -13.80
C LEU A 170 -2.53 -7.70 -12.36
N ALA A 171 -2.86 -8.74 -11.59
CA ALA A 171 -2.67 -8.80 -10.14
C ALA A 171 -1.76 -9.95 -9.69
N GLY A 172 -0.99 -9.71 -8.63
CA GLY A 172 -0.31 -10.78 -7.89
C GLY A 172 -1.30 -11.63 -7.08
N PRO A 173 -0.93 -12.84 -6.62
CA PRO A 173 -1.86 -13.76 -5.95
C PRO A 173 -2.56 -13.17 -4.72
N ALA A 174 -1.85 -12.40 -3.90
CA ALA A 174 -2.42 -11.77 -2.70
C ALA A 174 -3.47 -10.70 -3.06
N VAL A 175 -3.14 -9.79 -3.99
CA VAL A 175 -4.06 -8.74 -4.49
C VAL A 175 -5.29 -9.36 -5.14
N ARG A 176 -5.12 -10.40 -5.97
CA ARG A 176 -6.24 -11.12 -6.59
C ARG A 176 -7.13 -11.80 -5.54
N ARG A 177 -6.56 -12.51 -4.56
CA ARG A 177 -7.34 -13.17 -3.50
C ARG A 177 -8.14 -12.15 -2.69
N PHE A 178 -7.55 -10.98 -2.42
CA PHE A 178 -8.21 -9.92 -1.68
C PHE A 178 -9.32 -9.23 -2.48
N LEU A 179 -9.07 -8.79 -3.72
CA LEU A 179 -10.00 -7.95 -4.47
C LEU A 179 -10.97 -8.71 -5.41
N SER A 180 -10.92 -10.04 -5.45
CA SER A 180 -11.81 -10.86 -6.29
C SER A 180 -13.30 -10.54 -6.06
N GLY A 181 -14.05 -10.23 -7.12
CA GLY A 181 -15.46 -9.84 -7.01
C GLY A 181 -15.70 -8.35 -6.72
N HIS A 182 -14.66 -7.50 -6.71
CA HIS A 182 -14.83 -6.05 -6.73
C HIS A 182 -15.62 -5.59 -7.98
N PRO A 183 -16.70 -4.78 -7.83
CA PRO A 183 -17.72 -4.59 -8.86
C PRO A 183 -17.21 -3.93 -10.15
N ALA A 184 -16.18 -3.09 -10.06
CA ALA A 184 -15.63 -2.43 -11.25
C ALA A 184 -14.73 -3.33 -12.12
N VAL A 185 -14.32 -4.53 -11.67
CA VAL A 185 -13.30 -5.37 -12.34
C VAL A 185 -13.92 -6.62 -12.95
N ASP A 186 -13.96 -6.68 -14.28
CA ASP A 186 -14.57 -7.79 -15.04
C ASP A 186 -13.68 -9.04 -15.08
N ARG A 187 -12.35 -8.86 -15.13
CA ARG A 187 -11.41 -10.00 -15.31
C ARG A 187 -10.09 -9.86 -14.55
N TRP A 188 -9.74 -10.91 -13.80
CA TRP A 188 -8.49 -10.98 -13.04
C TRP A 188 -7.40 -11.74 -13.82
N VAL A 189 -6.37 -11.02 -14.26
CA VAL A 189 -5.23 -11.57 -15.01
C VAL A 189 -4.09 -11.90 -14.02
N PRO A 190 -3.58 -13.16 -13.97
CA PRO A 190 -2.48 -13.52 -13.07
C PRO A 190 -1.15 -12.88 -13.49
N ALA A 191 -0.51 -12.13 -12.60
CA ALA A 191 0.83 -11.59 -12.85
C ALA A 191 1.89 -12.70 -12.88
N PRO A 192 2.70 -12.83 -13.96
CA PRO A 192 3.67 -13.90 -14.08
C PRO A 192 4.87 -13.71 -13.14
N ARG A 193 5.26 -14.78 -12.45
CA ARG A 193 6.37 -14.88 -11.49
C ARG A 193 7.54 -15.70 -12.04
N LYS A 194 7.28 -16.69 -12.91
CA LYS A 194 8.28 -17.58 -13.52
C LYS A 194 8.29 -17.47 -15.06
N ALA A 195 9.38 -17.87 -15.72
CA ALA A 195 9.53 -17.74 -17.17
C ALA A 195 8.39 -18.41 -17.98
N GLY A 196 7.97 -19.63 -17.62
CA GLY A 196 6.83 -20.29 -18.28
C GLY A 196 5.50 -19.54 -18.10
N GLU A 197 5.29 -18.87 -16.96
CA GLU A 197 4.12 -18.02 -16.74
C GLU A 197 4.17 -16.76 -17.61
N VAL A 198 5.37 -16.22 -17.91
CA VAL A 198 5.54 -15.11 -18.87
C VAL A 198 5.18 -15.55 -20.28
N MET A 199 5.62 -16.73 -20.72
CA MET A 199 5.25 -17.26 -22.04
C MET A 199 3.73 -17.45 -22.17
N ARG A 200 3.07 -17.99 -21.15
CA ARG A 200 1.60 -18.09 -21.10
C ARG A 200 0.92 -16.72 -21.15
N PHE A 201 1.39 -15.75 -20.37
CA PHE A 201 0.88 -14.37 -20.44
C PHE A 201 1.04 -13.78 -21.85
N LEU A 202 2.17 -14.01 -22.51
CA LEU A 202 2.42 -13.56 -23.88
C LEU A 202 1.58 -14.29 -24.94
N SER A 203 1.08 -15.50 -24.69
CA SER A 203 0.10 -16.16 -25.57
C SER A 203 -1.34 -15.72 -25.33
N GLU A 204 -1.72 -15.45 -24.08
CA GLU A 204 -3.13 -15.17 -23.68
C GLU A 204 -3.51 -13.67 -23.75
N GLU A 205 -2.53 -12.78 -23.52
CA GLU A 205 -2.79 -11.37 -23.20
C GLU A 205 -2.12 -10.37 -24.17
N ARG A 206 -1.22 -10.84 -25.05
CA ARG A 206 -0.45 -9.99 -25.96
C ARG A 206 -1.34 -9.23 -26.95
N LYS A 207 -1.20 -7.90 -26.97
CA LYS A 207 -2.03 -6.97 -27.78
C LYS A 207 -3.56 -7.16 -27.59
N ARG A 208 -4.00 -7.74 -26.48
CA ARG A 208 -5.43 -7.99 -26.21
C ARG A 208 -6.20 -6.69 -25.90
N TYR A 209 -5.53 -5.67 -25.38
CA TYR A 209 -6.15 -4.48 -24.81
C TYR A 209 -5.98 -3.23 -25.68
N ASP A 210 -7.02 -2.40 -25.71
CA ASP A 210 -7.03 -1.08 -26.34
C ASP A 210 -6.07 -0.11 -25.64
N VAL A 211 -5.92 -0.27 -24.33
CA VAL A 211 -5.03 0.52 -23.46
C VAL A 211 -4.65 -0.28 -22.22
N ALA A 212 -3.42 -0.11 -21.75
CA ALA A 212 -2.98 -0.55 -20.43
C ALA A 212 -2.61 0.65 -19.57
N ILE A 213 -2.97 0.63 -18.28
CA ILE A 213 -2.66 1.66 -17.29
C ILE A 213 -1.73 1.07 -16.23
N ASP A 214 -0.45 1.43 -16.26
CA ASP A 214 0.55 1.01 -15.27
C ASP A 214 0.59 1.98 -14.08
N ALA A 215 -0.21 1.65 -13.06
CA ALA A 215 -0.14 2.30 -11.75
C ALA A 215 1.09 1.83 -10.92
N GLN A 216 1.64 0.65 -11.23
CA GLN A 216 2.74 0.01 -10.49
C GLN A 216 4.05 0.79 -10.57
N GLY A 217 4.46 1.25 -11.74
CA GLY A 217 5.65 2.10 -11.90
C GLY A 217 6.99 1.38 -11.75
N LEU A 218 7.07 0.10 -12.16
CA LEU A 218 8.28 -0.74 -12.16
C LEU A 218 8.59 -1.21 -13.59
N ILE A 219 9.85 -1.53 -13.91
CA ILE A 219 10.21 -1.94 -15.28
C ILE A 219 9.48 -3.22 -15.71
N LYS A 220 9.32 -4.17 -14.78
CA LYS A 220 8.59 -5.42 -15.04
C LYS A 220 7.10 -5.18 -15.32
N SER A 221 6.44 -4.27 -14.61
CA SER A 221 5.02 -3.98 -14.86
C SER A 221 4.85 -3.27 -16.20
N ALA A 222 5.73 -2.33 -16.52
CA ALA A 222 5.68 -1.56 -17.75
C ALA A 222 5.87 -2.45 -18.98
N LEU A 223 6.81 -3.40 -18.94
CA LEU A 223 7.03 -4.38 -20.01
C LEU A 223 5.82 -5.31 -20.21
N LEU A 224 5.18 -5.76 -19.13
CA LEU A 224 3.96 -6.58 -19.22
C LEU A 224 2.79 -5.77 -19.80
N ALA A 225 2.62 -4.50 -19.38
CA ALA A 225 1.64 -3.57 -19.96
C ALA A 225 1.88 -3.35 -21.47
N ARG A 226 3.15 -3.16 -21.87
CA ARG A 226 3.55 -2.90 -23.26
C ARG A 226 3.47 -4.12 -24.18
N ALA A 227 3.54 -5.33 -23.61
CA ALA A 227 3.22 -6.56 -24.32
C ALA A 227 1.70 -6.71 -24.51
N ALA A 228 0.90 -6.33 -23.50
CA ALA A 228 -0.55 -6.46 -23.49
C ALA A 228 -1.28 -5.40 -24.33
N SER A 229 -0.72 -4.20 -24.48
CA SER A 229 -1.28 -3.12 -25.29
C SER A 229 -0.22 -2.33 -26.08
N SER A 230 -0.62 -1.77 -27.23
CA SER A 230 0.19 -0.78 -27.96
C SER A 230 0.16 0.61 -27.33
N ARG A 231 -0.89 0.95 -26.54
CA ARG A 231 -1.02 2.20 -25.79
C ARG A 231 -0.86 1.90 -24.30
N VAL A 232 0.19 2.45 -23.69
CA VAL A 232 0.45 2.31 -22.25
C VAL A 232 0.49 3.68 -21.60
N ILE A 233 -0.50 3.94 -20.75
CA ILE A 233 -0.55 5.08 -19.85
C ILE A 233 0.21 4.70 -18.57
N GLY A 234 1.04 5.60 -18.07
CA GLY A 234 1.76 5.40 -16.82
C GLY A 234 2.28 6.72 -16.28
N ARG A 235 2.95 6.73 -15.13
CA ARG A 235 3.48 7.95 -14.54
C ARG A 235 4.78 8.38 -15.23
N ALA A 236 4.99 9.69 -15.37
CA ALA A 236 6.18 10.27 -15.97
C ALA A 236 7.46 10.00 -15.14
N SER A 237 8.62 10.23 -15.75
CA SER A 237 9.91 10.15 -15.05
C SER A 237 9.93 11.07 -13.81
N GLY A 238 10.54 10.60 -12.73
CA GLY A 238 10.49 11.23 -11.39
C GLY A 238 9.29 10.80 -10.53
N PHE A 239 8.22 10.23 -11.11
CA PHE A 239 7.01 9.79 -10.37
C PHE A 239 6.83 8.26 -10.34
N VAL A 240 7.65 7.52 -11.10
CA VAL A 240 7.77 6.06 -11.08
C VAL A 240 8.69 5.58 -9.94
N ARG A 241 8.54 4.33 -9.50
CA ARG A 241 9.44 3.71 -8.51
C ARG A 241 10.79 3.34 -9.12
N GLU A 242 10.80 2.99 -10.41
CA GLU A 242 12.02 2.69 -11.17
C GLU A 242 12.03 3.55 -12.43
N ALA A 243 13.00 4.48 -12.57
CA ALA A 243 13.06 5.43 -13.67
C ALA A 243 12.94 4.81 -15.09
N PRO A 244 13.56 3.64 -15.40
CA PRO A 244 13.41 3.00 -16.71
C PRO A 244 11.97 2.61 -17.09
N ALA A 245 11.06 2.45 -16.12
CA ALA A 245 9.65 2.14 -16.41
C ALA A 245 8.99 3.25 -17.25
N ALA A 246 9.36 4.51 -17.01
CA ALA A 246 8.80 5.66 -17.72
C ALA A 246 9.16 5.67 -19.22
N TRP A 247 10.26 5.02 -19.63
CA TRP A 247 10.67 4.92 -21.03
C TRP A 247 9.86 3.90 -21.84
N VAL A 248 9.12 3.02 -21.16
CA VAL A 248 8.28 1.99 -21.78
C VAL A 248 6.85 2.49 -22.04
N TYR A 249 6.41 3.54 -21.34
CA TYR A 249 5.09 4.14 -21.50
C TYR A 249 5.00 4.95 -22.79
N THR A 250 3.90 4.81 -23.51
CA THR A 250 3.62 5.62 -24.70
C THR A 250 2.97 6.96 -24.33
N GLU A 251 2.41 7.06 -23.13
CA GLU A 251 1.64 8.21 -22.66
C GLU A 251 1.96 8.47 -21.17
N PRO A 252 3.13 9.09 -20.88
CA PRO A 252 3.56 9.39 -19.53
C PRO A 252 2.81 10.60 -18.94
N ILE A 253 2.04 10.37 -17.89
CA ILE A 253 1.30 11.40 -17.16
C ILE A 253 2.18 11.97 -16.05
N ARG A 254 2.40 13.28 -16.07
CA ARG A 254 2.99 14.02 -14.95
C ARG A 254 1.87 14.32 -13.94
N PRO A 255 1.87 13.72 -12.75
CA PRO A 255 0.85 14.01 -11.76
C PRO A 255 0.96 15.46 -11.26
N ARG A 256 -0.18 16.05 -10.91
CA ARG A 256 -0.28 17.41 -10.38
C ARG A 256 -0.51 17.41 -8.87
N LEU A 257 -1.15 16.36 -8.35
CA LEU A 257 -1.54 16.23 -6.95
C LEU A 257 -0.51 15.39 -6.17
N PRO A 258 -0.29 15.70 -4.87
CA PRO A 258 0.77 15.05 -4.09
C PRO A 258 0.38 13.64 -3.64
N HIS A 259 -0.90 13.37 -3.39
CA HIS A 259 -1.34 12.11 -2.80
C HIS A 259 -1.40 10.97 -3.82
N ILE A 260 -0.88 9.80 -3.47
CA ILE A 260 -0.74 8.65 -4.38
C ILE A 260 -2.08 8.17 -4.94
N ILE A 261 -3.18 8.33 -4.22
CA ILE A 261 -4.52 7.98 -4.70
C ILE A 261 -4.90 8.90 -5.85
N GLU A 262 -4.76 10.21 -5.66
CA GLU A 262 -5.03 11.22 -6.68
C GLU A 262 -4.11 11.05 -7.91
N GLN A 263 -2.83 10.76 -7.68
CA GLN A 263 -1.89 10.44 -8.77
C GLN A 263 -2.29 9.19 -9.57
N ASN A 264 -2.94 8.21 -8.92
CA ASN A 264 -3.50 7.05 -9.63
C ASN A 264 -4.74 7.47 -10.42
N ARG A 265 -5.67 8.24 -9.83
CA ARG A 265 -6.88 8.76 -10.51
C ARG A 265 -6.53 9.61 -11.73
N GLU A 266 -5.45 10.40 -11.68
CA GLU A 266 -4.96 11.19 -12.82
C GLU A 266 -4.57 10.33 -14.05
N LEU A 267 -4.37 9.02 -13.89
CA LEU A 267 -4.13 8.10 -15.01
C LEU A 267 -5.40 7.75 -15.80
N ALA A 268 -6.61 8.03 -15.30
CA ALA A 268 -7.87 7.88 -16.05
C ALA A 268 -8.10 9.03 -17.05
N LEU A 269 -7.61 10.23 -16.75
CA LEU A 269 -7.91 11.46 -17.49
C LEU A 269 -7.71 11.37 -19.02
N PRO A 270 -6.70 10.65 -19.56
CA PRO A 270 -6.54 10.49 -21.02
C PRO A 270 -7.56 9.57 -21.70
N LEU A 271 -8.47 8.96 -20.92
CA LEU A 271 -9.60 8.14 -21.40
C LEU A 271 -10.96 8.77 -21.07
N THR A 272 -11.05 9.53 -19.98
CA THR A 272 -12.31 10.08 -19.43
C THR A 272 -12.47 11.58 -19.62
N GLY A 273 -11.40 12.31 -19.97
CA GLY A 273 -11.33 13.76 -19.83
C GLY A 273 -11.10 14.21 -18.37
N PRO A 274 -10.97 15.53 -18.12
CA PRO A 274 -10.92 16.09 -16.77
C PRO A 274 -12.27 15.96 -16.06
N PHE A 275 -12.26 15.54 -14.80
CA PHE A 275 -13.43 15.49 -13.93
C PHE A 275 -13.03 15.83 -12.48
N PRO A 276 -13.94 16.35 -11.64
CA PRO A 276 -13.65 16.62 -10.24
C PRO A 276 -13.51 15.31 -9.44
N PHE A 277 -12.53 15.26 -8.55
CA PHE A 277 -12.28 14.12 -7.64
C PHE A 277 -13.12 14.25 -6.37
N GLU A 278 -14.45 14.36 -6.51
CA GLU A 278 -15.38 14.73 -5.43
C GLU A 278 -15.34 13.77 -4.24
N GLU A 279 -15.59 12.48 -4.48
CA GLU A 279 -15.49 11.42 -3.47
C GLU A 279 -14.44 10.37 -3.88
N THR A 280 -13.85 9.70 -2.89
CA THR A 280 -12.89 8.62 -3.09
C THR A 280 -13.52 7.27 -2.75
N ARG A 281 -14.19 6.65 -3.74
CA ARG A 281 -14.80 5.32 -3.60
C ARG A 281 -13.76 4.20 -3.74
N TYR A 282 -13.78 3.25 -2.81
CA TYR A 282 -12.88 2.09 -2.83
C TYR A 282 -13.58 0.74 -3.06
N ASP A 283 -14.87 0.63 -2.74
CA ASP A 283 -15.72 -0.57 -2.91
C ASP A 283 -15.03 -1.90 -2.49
N VAL A 284 -14.28 -1.84 -1.37
CA VAL A 284 -13.45 -2.95 -0.89
C VAL A 284 -14.31 -4.17 -0.53
N PRO A 285 -14.09 -5.34 -1.14
CA PRO A 285 -14.77 -6.56 -0.72
C PRO A 285 -14.18 -7.03 0.62
N ILE A 286 -15.07 -7.18 1.61
CA ILE A 286 -14.78 -7.72 2.94
C ILE A 286 -15.60 -8.97 3.17
N ASP A 287 -15.08 -9.85 4.03
CA ASP A 287 -15.80 -11.02 4.53
C ASP A 287 -16.15 -10.74 6.02
N PRO A 288 -17.15 -11.43 6.62
CA PRO A 288 -17.44 -11.29 8.04
C PRO A 288 -16.20 -11.50 8.93
N PRO A 289 -16.08 -10.82 10.08
CA PRO A 289 -15.02 -11.13 11.03
C PRO A 289 -15.19 -12.55 11.60
N PRO A 290 -14.11 -13.22 12.02
CA PRO A 290 -14.22 -14.38 12.89
C PRO A 290 -14.79 -13.98 14.26
N GLU A 291 -15.28 -14.97 14.99
CA GLU A 291 -15.74 -14.79 16.38
C GLU A 291 -14.59 -14.31 17.27
N TRP A 292 -14.81 -13.17 17.94
CA TRP A 292 -13.92 -12.58 18.93
C TRP A 292 -14.72 -11.59 19.78
N ASP A 293 -15.05 -11.99 21.01
CA ASP A 293 -16.02 -11.31 21.90
C ASP A 293 -15.76 -9.80 22.04
N LEU A 294 -14.49 -9.40 22.08
CA LEU A 294 -14.04 -8.00 22.16
C LEU A 294 -14.66 -7.10 21.07
N LEU A 295 -15.02 -7.64 19.90
CA LEU A 295 -15.62 -6.88 18.80
C LEU A 295 -17.02 -6.32 19.14
N GLU A 296 -17.75 -6.92 20.07
CA GLU A 296 -19.06 -6.40 20.50
C GLU A 296 -18.91 -5.16 21.40
N GLU A 297 -17.75 -4.97 22.02
CA GLU A 297 -17.42 -3.79 22.83
C GLU A 297 -16.95 -2.58 21.98
N ARG A 298 -16.92 -2.71 20.65
CA ARG A 298 -16.39 -1.72 19.68
C ARG A 298 -14.96 -1.25 20.02
N PRO A 299 -13.96 -2.12 19.89
CA PRO A 299 -12.63 -1.88 20.45
C PRO A 299 -11.77 -0.93 19.61
N VAL A 300 -10.74 -0.37 20.24
CA VAL A 300 -9.57 0.18 19.55
C VAL A 300 -8.70 -0.98 19.08
N LEU A 301 -8.47 -1.08 17.76
CA LEU A 301 -7.65 -2.15 17.20
C LEU A 301 -6.24 -1.66 16.84
N LEU A 302 -5.24 -2.28 17.46
CA LEU A 302 -3.82 -1.98 17.25
C LEU A 302 -3.25 -2.91 16.18
N ASN A 303 -2.98 -2.37 14.98
CA ASN A 303 -2.20 -3.08 13.96
C ASN A 303 -0.70 -2.86 14.22
N ILE A 304 -0.10 -3.85 14.87
CA ILE A 304 1.32 -3.88 15.23
C ILE A 304 2.24 -4.30 14.07
N GLY A 305 1.66 -4.82 12.98
CA GLY A 305 2.35 -5.50 11.89
C GLY A 305 2.46 -4.72 10.58
N GLY A 306 3.26 -5.26 9.66
CA GLY A 306 3.52 -4.71 8.33
C GLY A 306 4.77 -5.27 7.65
N GLY A 307 4.62 -5.75 6.40
CA GLY A 307 5.71 -6.29 5.58
C GLY A 307 6.83 -5.31 5.16
N TRP A 308 6.79 -4.05 5.61
CA TRP A 308 7.92 -3.12 5.51
C TRP A 308 8.38 -2.75 6.93
N TRP A 309 9.23 -3.60 7.46
CA TRP A 309 9.73 -3.59 8.84
C TRP A 309 10.27 -2.24 9.38
N THR A 310 10.92 -1.40 8.55
CA THR A 310 11.41 -0.07 9.00
C THR A 310 10.30 0.97 9.23
N LYS A 311 9.04 0.62 8.99
CA LYS A 311 7.85 1.42 9.33
C LYS A 311 7.12 0.95 10.60
N LEU A 312 7.61 -0.10 11.26
CA LEU A 312 6.94 -0.64 12.44
C LEU A 312 7.23 0.25 13.65
N TRP A 313 6.20 0.55 14.42
CA TRP A 313 6.33 1.24 15.71
C TRP A 313 6.64 0.18 16.79
N PRO A 314 7.49 0.45 17.79
CA PRO A 314 7.95 -0.59 18.71
C PRO A 314 6.79 -1.25 19.50
N PRO A 315 6.79 -2.58 19.68
CA PRO A 315 5.81 -3.30 20.51
C PRO A 315 5.64 -2.71 21.91
N GLU A 316 6.74 -2.24 22.50
CA GLU A 316 6.78 -1.59 23.81
C GLU A 316 5.89 -0.34 23.85
N MET A 317 5.87 0.43 22.76
CA MET A 317 5.10 1.67 22.63
C MET A 317 3.62 1.39 22.37
N PHE A 318 3.29 0.38 21.54
CA PHE A 318 1.92 -0.11 21.40
C PHE A 318 1.37 -0.64 22.74
N ALA A 319 2.18 -1.36 23.51
CA ALA A 319 1.77 -1.87 24.80
C ALA A 319 1.55 -0.76 25.84
N ALA A 320 2.41 0.26 25.86
CA ALA A 320 2.22 1.45 26.70
C ALA A 320 0.96 2.23 26.31
N LEU A 321 0.71 2.44 25.01
CA LEU A 321 -0.52 3.07 24.51
C LEU A 321 -1.77 2.29 24.96
N ALA A 322 -1.76 0.96 24.80
CA ALA A 322 -2.89 0.11 25.17
C ALA A 322 -3.28 0.22 26.65
N LYS A 323 -2.29 0.33 27.55
CA LYS A 323 -2.54 0.57 28.99
C LYS A 323 -3.21 1.91 29.22
N ARG A 324 -2.63 3.00 28.70
CA ARG A 324 -3.19 4.36 28.82
C ARG A 324 -4.64 4.44 28.30
N LEU A 325 -4.93 3.84 27.13
CA LEU A 325 -6.28 3.82 26.56
C LEU A 325 -7.31 3.11 27.45
N ARG A 326 -6.91 2.06 28.18
CA ARG A 326 -7.78 1.37 29.14
C ARG A 326 -7.89 2.11 30.48
N GLU A 327 -6.77 2.59 30.99
CA GLU A 327 -6.66 3.17 32.35
C GLU A 327 -7.20 4.61 32.41
N GLU A 328 -7.08 5.39 31.32
CA GLU A 328 -7.45 6.81 31.29
C GLU A 328 -8.72 7.12 30.48
N LEU A 329 -9.10 6.26 29.53
CA LEU A 329 -10.27 6.46 28.66
C LEU A 329 -11.31 5.32 28.73
N ASP A 330 -11.09 4.30 29.57
CA ASP A 330 -11.94 3.09 29.70
C ASP A 330 -12.27 2.41 28.36
N LEU A 331 -11.33 2.45 27.40
CA LEU A 331 -11.56 1.89 26.07
C LEU A 331 -11.15 0.41 26.01
N PRO A 332 -11.98 -0.47 25.43
CA PRO A 332 -11.58 -1.83 25.08
C PRO A 332 -10.51 -1.79 23.97
N VAL A 333 -9.41 -2.52 24.14
CA VAL A 333 -8.25 -2.51 23.22
C VAL A 333 -7.85 -3.94 22.86
N GLY A 334 -7.57 -4.20 21.59
CA GLY A 334 -7.10 -5.50 21.11
C GLY A 334 -6.03 -5.41 20.03
N VAL A 335 -5.21 -6.46 19.92
CA VAL A 335 -4.13 -6.54 18.92
C VAL A 335 -4.57 -7.32 17.68
N VAL A 336 -4.45 -6.72 16.50
CA VAL A 336 -4.59 -7.42 15.20
C VAL A 336 -3.22 -7.63 14.54
N TRP A 337 -3.10 -8.70 13.75
CA TRP A 337 -1.82 -9.16 13.20
C TRP A 337 -2.01 -9.97 11.91
N GLY A 338 -0.97 -10.01 11.07
CA GLY A 338 -0.93 -10.76 9.81
C GLY A 338 0.04 -11.96 9.83
N PRO A 339 0.01 -12.83 8.81
CA PRO A 339 0.84 -14.04 8.79
C PRO A 339 2.35 -13.76 8.95
N GLY A 340 2.98 -14.36 9.96
CA GLY A 340 4.39 -14.15 10.31
C GLY A 340 4.61 -13.12 11.44
N GLU A 341 3.55 -12.56 12.01
CA GLU A 341 3.58 -11.53 13.05
C GLU A 341 3.04 -12.03 14.41
N GLU A 342 2.70 -13.33 14.49
CA GLU A 342 2.18 -14.04 15.68
C GLU A 342 2.95 -13.68 16.96
N THR A 343 4.27 -13.95 16.98
CA THR A 343 5.14 -13.70 18.14
C THR A 343 5.19 -12.23 18.56
N LEU A 344 5.07 -11.30 17.60
CA LEU A 344 5.11 -9.86 17.84
C LEU A 344 3.81 -9.38 18.47
N ALA A 345 2.68 -9.90 17.99
CA ALA A 345 1.35 -9.63 18.51
C ALA A 345 1.21 -10.16 19.94
N GLU A 346 1.59 -11.42 20.18
CA GLU A 346 1.58 -12.02 21.51
C GLU A 346 2.48 -11.26 22.51
N LYS A 347 3.68 -10.83 22.09
CA LYS A 347 4.57 -10.03 22.95
C LYS A 347 3.88 -8.75 23.38
N THR A 348 3.29 -8.02 22.43
CA THR A 348 2.56 -6.77 22.69
C THR A 348 1.37 -7.01 23.62
N ALA A 349 0.55 -8.02 23.32
CA ALA A 349 -0.63 -8.40 24.09
C ALA A 349 -0.28 -8.76 25.54
N ARG A 350 0.77 -9.58 25.76
CA ARG A 350 1.27 -9.93 27.09
C ARG A 350 1.77 -8.70 27.87
N MET A 351 2.48 -7.78 27.23
CA MET A 351 3.00 -6.57 27.91
C MET A 351 1.89 -5.62 28.37
N ALA A 352 0.77 -5.55 27.64
CA ALA A 352 -0.39 -4.72 27.94
C ALA A 352 -1.54 -5.43 28.66
N SER A 353 -1.47 -6.76 28.83
CA SER A 353 -2.54 -7.61 29.35
C SER A 353 -3.87 -7.41 28.59
N ILE A 354 -3.82 -7.38 27.26
CA ILE A 354 -4.98 -7.21 26.35
C ILE A 354 -5.21 -8.43 25.45
N PRO A 355 -6.42 -8.64 24.92
CA PRO A 355 -6.70 -9.72 23.97
C PRO A 355 -5.91 -9.59 22.66
N ILE A 356 -5.59 -10.74 22.09
CA ILE A 356 -5.05 -10.89 20.73
C ILE A 356 -6.16 -11.44 19.81
N ALA A 357 -6.23 -10.92 18.58
CA ALA A 357 -7.15 -11.40 17.57
C ALA A 357 -6.87 -12.87 17.17
N PRO A 358 -7.89 -13.64 16.76
CA PRO A 358 -7.67 -14.88 16.03
C PRO A 358 -6.95 -14.62 14.69
N ARG A 359 -6.39 -15.68 14.09
CA ARG A 359 -5.75 -15.61 12.78
C ARG A 359 -6.78 -15.22 11.71
N THR A 360 -6.52 -14.14 10.97
CA THR A 360 -7.43 -13.66 9.91
C THR A 360 -6.79 -13.65 8.52
N SER A 361 -7.63 -13.77 7.49
CA SER A 361 -7.32 -13.24 6.17
C SER A 361 -7.49 -11.71 6.16
N PHE A 362 -6.97 -11.08 5.11
CA PHE A 362 -7.06 -9.63 4.96
C PHE A 362 -8.50 -9.10 4.75
N ARG A 363 -9.46 -9.97 4.39
CA ARG A 363 -10.87 -9.62 4.25
C ARG A 363 -11.62 -9.68 5.56
N GLU A 364 -11.41 -10.76 6.32
CA GLU A 364 -11.88 -10.92 7.69
C GLU A 364 -11.37 -9.77 8.58
N LEU A 365 -10.11 -9.36 8.42
CA LEU A 365 -9.56 -8.15 9.06
C LEU A 365 -10.36 -6.88 8.74
N GLY A 366 -10.86 -6.75 7.50
CA GLY A 366 -11.77 -5.66 7.12
C GLY A 366 -13.12 -5.75 7.82
N GLY A 367 -13.65 -6.97 7.99
CA GLY A 367 -14.81 -7.26 8.83
C GLY A 367 -14.59 -6.86 10.30
N MET A 368 -13.39 -7.10 10.85
CA MET A 368 -13.03 -6.67 12.21
C MET A 368 -12.95 -5.15 12.32
N PHE A 369 -12.36 -4.48 11.33
CA PHE A 369 -12.29 -3.01 11.28
C PHE A 369 -13.67 -2.36 11.21
N ARG A 370 -14.66 -2.98 10.57
CA ARG A 370 -16.07 -2.52 10.60
C ARG A 370 -16.70 -2.54 11.98
N LYS A 371 -16.20 -3.36 12.91
CA LYS A 371 -16.65 -3.43 14.32
C LYS A 371 -15.83 -2.54 15.25
N ALA A 372 -14.65 -2.09 14.85
CA ALA A 372 -13.77 -1.25 15.67
C ALA A 372 -14.36 0.16 15.90
N ARG A 373 -14.01 0.78 17.04
CA ARG A 373 -14.23 2.22 17.27
C ARG A 373 -13.23 3.06 16.48
N LEU A 374 -11.96 2.65 16.46
CA LEU A 374 -10.90 3.21 15.63
C LEU A 374 -9.74 2.22 15.49
N VAL A 375 -8.86 2.45 14.51
CA VAL A 375 -7.64 1.67 14.28
C VAL A 375 -6.40 2.53 14.59
N VAL A 376 -5.34 1.92 15.13
CA VAL A 376 -4.01 2.55 15.22
C VAL A 376 -3.03 1.69 14.43
N SER A 377 -2.34 2.27 13.45
CA SER A 377 -1.46 1.52 12.53
C SER A 377 -0.31 2.36 11.98
N GLY A 378 0.85 1.72 11.76
CA GLY A 378 1.89 2.25 10.86
C GLY A 378 1.43 2.29 9.40
N GLU A 379 2.22 2.92 8.51
CA GLU A 379 1.90 3.04 7.07
C GLU A 379 1.99 1.71 6.30
N THR A 380 0.96 0.88 6.44
CA THR A 380 0.91 -0.51 5.99
C THR A 380 -0.42 -0.82 5.27
N GLY A 381 -0.57 -2.04 4.75
CA GLY A 381 -1.82 -2.47 4.12
C GLY A 381 -3.06 -2.28 5.03
N PRO A 382 -3.02 -2.74 6.30
CA PRO A 382 -4.09 -2.52 7.27
C PRO A 382 -4.50 -1.05 7.48
N LEU A 383 -3.55 -0.09 7.56
CA LEU A 383 -3.89 1.34 7.61
C LEU A 383 -4.82 1.73 6.46
N HIS A 384 -4.43 1.40 5.22
CA HIS A 384 -5.20 1.79 4.05
C HIS A 384 -6.52 1.02 3.92
N LEU A 385 -6.61 -0.19 4.49
CA LEU A 385 -7.88 -0.92 4.60
C LEU A 385 -8.85 -0.20 5.55
N ALA A 386 -8.40 0.22 6.73
CA ALA A 386 -9.23 0.96 7.66
C ALA A 386 -9.75 2.28 7.05
N VAL A 387 -8.85 3.06 6.42
CA VAL A 387 -9.18 4.28 5.67
C VAL A 387 -10.18 4.02 4.54
N ALA A 388 -9.96 2.99 3.72
CA ALA A 388 -10.84 2.65 2.60
C ALA A 388 -12.23 2.15 3.03
N LEU A 389 -12.36 1.70 4.28
CA LEU A 389 -13.64 1.36 4.91
C LEU A 389 -14.29 2.56 5.63
N GLY A 390 -13.64 3.73 5.68
CA GLY A 390 -14.12 4.90 6.42
C GLY A 390 -14.02 4.77 7.93
N ILE A 391 -13.13 3.90 8.44
CA ILE A 391 -12.93 3.69 9.87
C ILE A 391 -11.95 4.74 10.40
N PRO A 392 -12.32 5.53 11.43
CA PRO A 392 -11.42 6.49 12.05
C PRO A 392 -10.11 5.83 12.46
N THR A 393 -9.00 6.47 12.15
CA THR A 393 -7.67 5.83 12.22
C THR A 393 -6.60 6.81 12.63
N VAL A 394 -5.70 6.39 13.53
CA VAL A 394 -4.44 7.08 13.82
C VAL A 394 -3.31 6.43 13.01
N ALA A 395 -2.75 7.19 12.08
CA ALA A 395 -1.69 6.75 11.17
C ALA A 395 -0.31 7.14 11.69
N LEU A 396 0.57 6.15 11.90
CA LEU A 396 1.94 6.36 12.39
C LEU A 396 2.92 6.39 11.22
N ILE A 397 3.49 7.56 10.90
CA ILE A 397 4.27 7.78 9.66
C ILE A 397 5.72 8.17 9.97
N GLY A 398 6.64 7.19 9.92
CA GLY A 398 8.07 7.43 10.12
C GLY A 398 8.85 7.75 8.84
N PRO A 399 9.39 6.75 8.11
CA PRO A 399 10.38 6.97 7.03
C PRO A 399 9.81 7.54 5.72
N THR A 400 8.49 7.72 5.65
CA THR A 400 7.71 8.12 4.46
C THR A 400 6.96 9.45 4.72
N SER A 401 6.20 9.94 3.73
CA SER A 401 5.40 11.17 3.84
C SER A 401 3.89 10.86 3.93
N ALA A 402 3.18 11.47 4.88
CA ALA A 402 1.72 11.44 4.96
C ALA A 402 1.05 12.23 3.83
N GLU A 403 1.62 13.35 3.38
CA GLU A 403 1.12 14.10 2.22
C GLU A 403 1.00 13.19 0.99
N ARG A 404 1.94 12.25 0.83
CA ARG A 404 1.96 11.30 -0.29
C ARG A 404 1.13 10.03 -0.05
N ASN A 405 1.18 9.44 1.14
CA ASN A 405 0.65 8.08 1.39
C ASN A 405 -0.24 7.97 2.65
N GLY A 406 -0.54 9.07 3.31
CA GLY A 406 -1.32 9.10 4.54
C GLY A 406 -2.79 8.73 4.33
N PRO A 407 -3.60 8.73 5.39
CA PRO A 407 -5.04 8.68 5.28
C PRO A 407 -5.55 9.87 4.44
N LEU A 408 -6.42 9.61 3.47
CA LEU A 408 -7.09 10.63 2.67
C LEU A 408 -8.56 10.69 3.10
N GLY A 409 -9.03 11.89 3.46
CA GLY A 409 -10.38 12.11 4.01
C GLY A 409 -10.36 12.63 5.45
N SER A 410 -11.53 12.98 5.97
CA SER A 410 -11.76 13.45 7.33
C SER A 410 -11.87 12.29 8.34
N GLY A 411 -11.79 12.58 9.64
CA GLY A 411 -11.96 11.58 10.71
C GLY A 411 -10.71 10.75 11.03
N HIS A 412 -9.61 10.95 10.31
CA HIS A 412 -8.31 10.34 10.58
C HIS A 412 -7.36 11.32 11.25
N GLU A 413 -6.40 10.81 12.01
CA GLU A 413 -5.29 11.57 12.58
C GLU A 413 -3.97 11.02 12.03
N VAL A 414 -2.97 11.89 11.90
CA VAL A 414 -1.62 11.52 11.47
C VAL A 414 -0.64 11.90 12.56
N VAL A 415 0.19 10.95 12.99
CA VAL A 415 1.28 11.19 13.93
C VAL A 415 2.60 10.91 13.22
N GLU A 416 3.40 11.98 13.09
CA GLU A 416 4.71 11.96 12.47
C GLU A 416 5.78 12.45 13.46
N PRO A 417 7.03 12.00 13.35
CA PRO A 417 8.12 12.53 14.17
C PRO A 417 8.55 13.92 13.65
N GLU A 418 8.76 14.85 14.57
CA GLU A 418 9.28 16.18 14.26
C GLU A 418 10.79 16.16 14.00
N ALA A 419 11.25 17.08 13.15
CA ALA A 419 12.66 17.43 12.97
C ALA A 419 13.66 16.28 12.73
N ILE A 420 13.25 15.20 12.04
CA ILE A 420 14.15 14.09 11.65
C ILE A 420 14.86 14.41 10.32
N PRO A 421 16.18 14.68 10.26
CA PRO A 421 16.83 15.25 9.06
C PRO A 421 16.84 14.34 7.83
N CYS A 422 16.73 13.02 8.00
CA CYS A 422 16.67 12.08 6.89
C CYS A 422 15.25 11.85 6.36
N ARG A 423 14.21 12.44 6.98
CA ARG A 423 12.82 12.19 6.65
C ARG A 423 12.33 13.15 5.53
N PRO A 424 11.59 12.65 4.52
CA PRO A 424 11.26 11.25 4.22
C PRO A 424 12.34 10.56 3.37
N CYS A 425 12.92 9.46 3.88
CA CYS A 425 13.98 8.71 3.18
C CYS A 425 13.48 7.55 2.32
N TYR A 426 12.27 7.04 2.56
CA TYR A 426 11.74 5.81 1.96
C TYR A 426 12.68 4.59 2.09
N ALA A 427 13.53 4.57 3.12
CA ALA A 427 14.57 3.55 3.29
C ALA A 427 13.98 2.18 3.70
N ARG A 428 14.18 1.16 2.86
CA ARG A 428 13.80 -0.24 3.15
C ARG A 428 14.77 -1.01 4.04
N ARG A 429 15.92 -0.41 4.34
CA ARG A 429 16.92 -0.88 5.30
C ARG A 429 17.34 0.32 6.14
N CYS A 430 17.29 0.16 7.45
CA CYS A 430 17.71 1.14 8.45
C CYS A 430 18.24 0.37 9.65
N ILE A 431 19.12 0.97 10.45
CA ILE A 431 19.62 0.40 11.71
C ILE A 431 19.30 1.28 12.94
N ASP A 432 18.72 2.45 12.69
CA ASP A 432 18.65 3.56 13.65
C ASP A 432 17.22 3.79 14.16
N PHE A 433 16.23 3.71 13.27
CA PHE A 433 14.78 3.81 13.58
C PHE A 433 14.33 5.08 14.32
N ARG A 434 15.17 6.13 14.46
CA ARG A 434 14.80 7.39 15.13
C ARG A 434 13.45 7.96 14.71
N CYS A 435 13.04 7.81 13.46
CA CYS A 435 11.73 8.28 12.99
C CYS A 435 10.55 7.53 13.62
N MET A 436 10.62 6.20 13.78
CA MET A 436 9.56 5.46 14.48
C MET A 436 9.69 5.63 16.01
N ASN A 437 10.92 5.65 16.54
CA ASN A 437 11.16 5.80 17.98
C ASN A 437 10.80 7.19 18.53
N ALA A 438 10.84 8.24 17.70
CA ALA A 438 10.44 9.60 18.07
C ALA A 438 8.92 9.86 18.02
N ILE A 439 8.12 8.90 17.53
CA ILE A 439 6.66 8.93 17.70
C ILE A 439 6.36 8.52 19.14
N SER A 440 6.08 9.48 20.01
CA SER A 440 5.79 9.24 21.43
C SER A 440 4.41 8.64 21.65
N VAL A 441 4.25 7.86 22.73
CA VAL A 441 2.96 7.32 23.15
C VAL A 441 1.94 8.44 23.38
N ASP A 442 2.37 9.55 23.98
CA ASP A 442 1.49 10.68 24.34
C ASP A 442 0.85 11.32 23.10
N LYS A 443 1.62 11.57 22.04
CA LYS A 443 1.09 12.11 20.78
C LYS A 443 0.09 11.17 20.11
N VAL A 444 0.29 9.86 20.23
CA VAL A 444 -0.63 8.85 19.71
C VAL A 444 -1.89 8.77 20.58
N PHE A 445 -1.75 8.81 21.90
CA PHE A 445 -2.87 8.86 22.84
C PHE A 445 -3.75 10.10 22.64
N GLU A 446 -3.14 11.29 22.51
CA GLU A 446 -3.85 12.53 22.20
C GLU A 446 -4.60 12.46 20.86
N ALA A 447 -3.99 11.85 19.83
CA ALA A 447 -4.65 11.62 18.54
C ALA A 447 -5.85 10.68 18.67
N VAL A 448 -5.73 9.58 19.43
CA VAL A 448 -6.86 8.71 19.76
C VAL A 448 -7.95 9.49 20.49
N ASN A 449 -7.59 10.26 21.53
CA ASN A 449 -8.53 11.05 22.31
C ASN A 449 -9.28 12.09 21.45
N ARG A 450 -8.60 12.76 20.50
CA ARG A 450 -9.27 13.66 19.53
C ARG A 450 -10.28 12.94 18.64
N ILE A 451 -10.00 11.70 18.20
CA ILE A 451 -10.97 10.89 17.45
C ILE A 451 -12.15 10.51 18.35
N VAL A 452 -11.88 9.99 19.55
CA VAL A 452 -12.89 9.56 20.52
C VAL A 452 -13.83 10.71 20.86
N TRP A 453 -13.29 11.87 21.25
CA TRP A 453 -14.05 13.07 21.58
C TRP A 453 -14.98 13.50 20.43
N ARG A 454 -14.49 13.51 19.18
CA ARG A 454 -15.30 13.83 18.00
C ARG A 454 -16.41 12.80 17.72
N GLN A 455 -16.23 11.54 18.10
CA GLN A 455 -17.26 10.50 17.94
C GLN A 455 -18.35 10.59 19.01
N ASP A 456 -18.05 11.13 20.19
CA ASP A 456 -19.00 11.26 21.30
C ASP A 456 -19.76 12.61 21.29
N HIS A 457 -19.26 13.62 20.57
CA HIS A 457 -19.77 15.00 20.61
C HIS A 457 -20.07 15.63 19.22
N GLY A 458 -19.92 14.87 18.13
CA GLY A 458 -20.12 15.33 16.75
C GLY A 458 -21.06 14.43 15.96
#